data_AF-A0A954BC18-F1
#
_entry.id   AF-A0A954BC18-F1
#
_cell.length_a   1.000
_cell.length_b   1.000
_cell.length_c   1.000
_cell.angle_alpha   90.00
_cell.angle_beta   90.00
_cell.angle_gamma   90.00
#
_symmetry.space_group_name_H-M   'P 1'
#
loop_
_entity.id
_entity.type
_entity.pdbx_description
1 polymer ?
#
loop_
_entity_poly.entity_id
_entity_poly.type
_entity_poly.pdbx_seq_one_letter_code
_entity_poly.pdbx_strand_id
1 'polypeptide(L)' 'PNIAFGALHARTSLYAFIAGMVGVYMGLVFAATDNVLAPIITHAAYDWAALIITQRAIAARIGS' A
#
# COMPACT_ATOMS: atom_id res chain seq x y z
N PRO A 1 5.55 11.57 10.51
CA PRO A 1 5.86 10.62 9.41
C PRO A 1 4.69 10.40 8.43
N ASN A 2 3.55 9.88 8.89
CA ASN A 2 2.45 9.46 8.00
C ASN A 2 1.64 10.61 7.38
N ILE A 3 1.46 11.72 8.12
CA ILE A 3 0.72 12.89 7.61
C ILE A 3 1.48 13.57 6.47
N ALA A 4 2.80 13.76 6.61
CA ALA A 4 3.64 14.34 5.56
C ALA A 4 3.70 13.43 4.30
N PHE A 5 3.74 12.11 4.49
CA PHE A 5 3.73 11.13 3.41
C PHE A 5 2.41 11.15 2.62
N GLY A 6 1.26 11.23 3.31
CA GLY A 6 -0.05 11.38 2.68
C GLY A 6 -0.22 12.73 1.98
N ALA A 7 0.29 13.82 2.56
CA ALA A 7 0.24 15.16 1.97
C ALA A 7 1.11 15.30 0.71
N LEU A 8 2.32 14.73 0.70
CA LEU A 8 3.22 14.75 -0.47
C LEU A 8 2.71 13.88 -1.63
N HIS A 9 1.82 12.93 -1.35
CA HIS A 9 1.17 12.09 -2.35
C HIS A 9 -0.21 12.60 -2.78
N ALA A 10 -0.62 13.84 -2.43
CA ALA A 10 -1.93 14.39 -2.78
C ALA A 10 -2.08 14.67 -4.29
N ARG A 11 -2.19 13.63 -5.11
CA ARG A 11 -2.72 13.69 -6.48
C ARG A 11 -4.25 13.62 -6.47
N THR A 12 -4.82 12.90 -5.51
CA THR A 12 -6.24 12.90 -5.12
C THR A 12 -6.35 12.71 -3.61
N SER A 13 -7.37 13.29 -2.95
CA SER A 13 -7.58 13.17 -1.50
C SER A 13 -7.77 11.72 -1.04
N LEU A 14 -8.37 10.88 -1.90
CA LEU A 14 -8.52 9.44 -1.66
C LEU A 14 -7.17 8.74 -1.58
N TYR A 15 -6.26 9.05 -2.51
CA TYR A 15 -4.93 8.43 -2.51
C TYR A 15 -4.10 8.87 -1.29
N ALA A 16 -4.19 10.14 -0.87
CA ALA A 16 -3.57 10.62 0.37
C ALA A 16 -4.07 9.86 1.61
N PHE A 17 -5.38 9.62 1.70
CA PHE A 17 -5.99 8.86 2.80
C PHE A 17 -5.51 7.41 2.82
N ILE A 18 -5.55 6.72 1.68
CA ILE A 18 -5.09 5.32 1.56
C ILE A 18 -3.60 5.22 1.90
N ALA A 19 -2.76 6.10 1.35
CA ALA A 19 -1.33 6.14 1.65
C ALA A 19 -1.05 6.38 3.14
N GLY A 20 -1.84 7.26 3.78
CA GLY A 20 -1.77 7.50 5.22
C GLY A 20 -2.10 6.24 6.04
N MET A 21 -3.18 5.52 5.69
CA MET A 21 -3.56 4.28 6.37
C MET A 21 -2.50 3.19 6.21
N VAL A 22 -1.94 3.02 5.01
CA VAL A 22 -0.86 2.05 4.76
C VAL A 22 0.39 2.42 5.56
N GLY A 23 0.76 3.70 5.63
CA GLY A 23 1.87 4.17 6.46
C GLY A 23 1.67 3.91 7.96
N VAL A 24 0.45 4.11 8.48
CA VAL A 24 0.11 3.75 9.87
C VAL A 24 0.25 2.25 10.09
N TYR A 25 -0.31 1.43 9.20
CA TYR A 25 -0.22 -0.03 9.30
C TYR A 25 1.23 -0.51 9.29
N MET A 26 2.08 -0.02 8.38
CA MET A 26 3.50 -0.38 8.35
C MET A 26 4.25 0.10 9.59
N GLY A 27 3.91 1.26 10.14
CA GLY A 27 4.44 1.73 11.41
C GLY A 27 4.07 0.83 12.59
N LEU A 28 2.85 0.28 12.61
CA LEU A 28 2.42 -0.68 13.62
C LEU A 28 3.14 -2.03 13.47
N VAL A 29 3.31 -2.53 12.25
CA VAL A 29 4.08 -3.75 11.98
C VAL A 29 5.51 -3.57 12.48
N PHE A 30 6.15 -2.44 12.15
CA PHE A 30 7.47 -2.11 12.66
C PHE A 30 7.53 -2.07 14.19
N ALA A 31 6.59 -1.37 14.83
CA ALA A 31 6.55 -1.26 16.29
C ALA A 31 6.31 -2.61 17.00
N ALA A 32 5.58 -3.53 16.36
CA ALA A 32 5.32 -4.85 16.91
C ALA A 32 6.48 -5.83 16.72
N THR A 33 7.27 -5.68 15.65
CA THR A 33 8.36 -6.62 15.33
C THR A 33 9.76 -6.08 15.65
N ASP A 34 9.87 -4.78 15.91
CA ASP A 34 11.13 -4.01 16.03
C ASP A 34 12.14 -4.34 14.92
N ASN A 35 11.61 -4.58 13.72
CA ASN A 35 12.37 -5.11 12.59
C ASN A 35 11.82 -4.52 11.29
N VAL A 36 12.69 -3.84 10.55
CA VAL A 36 12.35 -3.18 9.28
C VAL A 36 12.09 -4.17 8.13
N LEU A 37 12.61 -5.40 8.20
CA LEU A 37 12.31 -6.43 7.20
C LEU A 37 10.82 -6.80 7.18
N ALA A 38 10.16 -6.82 8.33
CA ALA A 38 8.74 -7.16 8.44
C ALA A 38 7.84 -6.21 7.62
N PRO A 39 7.89 -4.87 7.77
CA PRO A 39 7.12 -3.96 6.93
C PRO A 39 7.57 -3.98 5.46
N ILE A 40 8.86 -4.20 5.15
CA ILE A 40 9.32 -4.36 3.75
C ILE A 40 8.64 -5.55 3.07
N ILE A 41 8.68 -6.73 3.70
CA ILE A 41 8.06 -7.95 3.16
C ILE A 41 6.55 -7.78 3.08
N THR A 42 5.93 -7.19 4.10
CA THR A 42 4.48 -6.94 4.12
C THR A 42 4.06 -6.03 2.97
N HIS A 43 4.82 -4.98 2.68
CA HIS A 43 4.56 -4.07 1.55
C HIS A 43 4.76 -4.79 0.21
N ALA A 44 5.85 -5.54 0.04
CA ALA A 44 6.11 -6.30 -1.19
C ALA A 44 5.00 -7.34 -1.47
N ALA A 45 4.51 -8.02 -0.44
CA ALA A 45 3.41 -8.97 -0.56
C ALA A 45 2.09 -8.28 -0.97
N TYR A 46 1.81 -7.10 -0.40
CA TYR A 46 0.64 -6.29 -0.79
C TYR A 46 0.69 -5.89 -2.27
N ASP A 47 1.84 -5.37 -2.73
CA ASP A 47 2.01 -4.93 -4.12
C ASP A 47 1.91 -6.11 -5.10
N TRP A 48 2.49 -7.24 -4.75
CA TRP A 48 2.37 -8.48 -5.54
C TRP A 48 0.91 -8.91 -5.71
N ALA A 49 0.16 -8.95 -4.62
CA ALA A 49 -1.26 -9.29 -4.66
C ALA A 49 -2.07 -8.27 -5.49
N ALA A 50 -1.82 -6.97 -5.28
CA ALA A 50 -2.47 -5.89 -6.02
C ALA A 50 -2.21 -6.00 -7.53
N LEU A 51 -0.98 -6.32 -7.94
CA LEU A 51 -0.62 -6.52 -9.34
C LEU A 51 -1.38 -7.70 -9.96
N ILE A 52 -1.42 -8.86 -9.30
CA ILE A 52 -2.16 -10.03 -9.80
C ILE A 52 -3.65 -9.72 -9.93
N ILE A 53 -4.25 -9.12 -8.91
CA ILE A 53 -5.68 -8.76 -8.92
C ILE A 53 -5.96 -7.77 -10.06
N THR A 54 -5.09 -6.78 -10.24
CA THR A 54 -5.23 -5.77 -11.31
C THR A 54 -5.09 -6.41 -12.69
N GLN A 55 -4.09 -7.28 -12.91
CA GLN A 55 -3.93 -8.01 -14.17
C GLN A 55 -5.17 -8.85 -14.49
N ARG A 56 -5.71 -9.56 -13.50
CA ARG A 56 -6.95 -10.36 -13.67
C ARG A 56 -8.16 -9.49 -14.00
N ALA A 57 -8.31 -8.34 -13.33
CA ALA A 57 -9.40 -7.41 -13.59
C ALA A 57 -9.32 -6.79 -15.00
N ILE A 58 -8.10 -6.49 -15.46
CA ILE A 58 -7.87 -6.01 -16.83
C ILE A 58 -8.19 -7.11 -17.83
N ALA A 59 -7.67 -8.33 -17.63
CA ALA A 59 -7.94 -9.48 -18.51
C ALA A 59 -9.44 -9.76 -18.67
N ALA A 60 -10.21 -9.69 -17.57
CA ALA A 60 -11.66 -9.87 -17.59
C ALA A 60 -12.40 -8.77 -18.35
N ARG A 61 -11.86 -7.54 -18.39
CA ARG A 61 -12.44 -6.39 -19.11
C ARG A 61 -12.12 -6.36 -20.60
N ILE A 62 -10.99 -6.93 -21.00
CA ILE A 62 -10.57 -6.98 -22.42
C ILE A 62 -11.07 -8.25 -23.13
N GLY A 63 -11.39 -9.30 -22.36
CA GLY A 63 -11.98 -10.54 -22.88
C GLY A 63 -13.51 -10.53 -22.98
N SER A 64 -14.17 -9.45 -22.53
CA SER A 64 -15.60 -9.16 -22.67
C SER A 64 -15.87 -8.23 -23.85
#